data_AF-A0A2M8NW94-F1
#
_entry.id   AF-A0A2M8NW94-F1
#
_cell.length_a   1.000
_cell.length_b   1.000
_cell.length_c   1.000
_cell.angle_alpha   90.00
_cell.angle_beta   90.00
_cell.angle_gamma   90.00
#
_symmetry.space_group_name_H-M   'P 1'
#
loop_
_entity.id
_entity.type
_entity.pdbx_description
1 polymer ?
#
loop_
_entity_poly.entity_id
_entity_poly.type
_entity_poly.pdbx_seq_one_letter_code
_entity_poly.pdbx_strand_id
1 'polypeptide(L)'
;MDMPITRRGLSWQALTLLFFTPFLLSSPTHAHITHIEETIADTRQVWAFYLSFWAGEDSWAWQESVLDDTPIIGLYNSKMPDVAAMHIEQAKSAGISAFIVSWFGIDETVTTTPALINMLNRAHEHGFKIGVAVDIYVGDFHRNYADIARSLRWLMDEGVHHPAYLYYDQKPVILFAFQHMAGFGNRFWRDLRAEFDPNHQTIWLAEGLSACCLYDGAMDGMYAFNMAWANGDKNFYIAERNLITAFGGRYYLPSISPGWDEDKIARATNRPNPTSRRDRANGQFLARAWDAAVATNSQVILVVSWNEFVENSHIEPSVLYGTQSLDILRPRIAEWRGFLPAPATPIGDYAIFVNNITPITATPSADGAVIGRLQPNIPYRIADEDSGFYGVWMDGVMGYVSYRFITIRRL
;
A
#
# COMPACT_ATOMS: atom_id res chain seq x y z
N MET A 1 57.77 -19.36 -36.36
CA MET A 1 58.12 -20.76 -36.10
C MET A 1 57.21 -21.24 -34.99
N ASP A 2 56.43 -22.28 -35.08
CA ASP A 2 56.10 -23.26 -36.12
C ASP A 2 54.95 -24.06 -35.45
N MET A 3 53.72 -24.06 -36.00
CA MET A 3 53.17 -25.16 -36.83
C MET A 3 52.53 -26.30 -35.98
N PRO A 4 51.77 -27.28 -36.54
CA PRO A 4 50.46 -27.16 -37.21
C PRO A 4 49.51 -28.38 -36.95
N ILE A 5 48.49 -28.56 -37.83
CA ILE A 5 47.75 -29.81 -38.23
C ILE A 5 46.73 -30.37 -37.20
N THR A 6 45.53 -30.93 -37.48
CA THR A 6 44.97 -31.77 -38.58
C THR A 6 43.43 -31.89 -38.36
N ARG A 7 42.50 -31.70 -39.33
CA ARG A 7 41.99 -32.63 -40.39
C ARG A 7 41.32 -33.90 -39.81
N ARG A 8 40.05 -34.28 -40.06
CA ARG A 8 39.33 -34.78 -41.28
C ARG A 8 37.87 -35.10 -40.82
N GLY A 9 36.78 -35.27 -41.58
CA GLY A 9 36.46 -35.31 -43.01
C GLY A 9 35.18 -36.16 -43.25
N LEU A 10 34.35 -35.75 -44.23
CA LEU A 10 33.53 -36.55 -45.20
C LEU A 10 32.40 -37.50 -44.68
N SER A 11 31.24 -37.77 -45.30
CA SER A 11 30.70 -37.68 -46.69
C SER A 11 29.16 -37.97 -46.65
N TRP A 12 28.22 -37.35 -47.40
CA TRP A 12 27.74 -37.59 -48.78
C TRP A 12 26.22 -37.98 -48.86
N GLN A 13 25.56 -37.51 -49.94
CA GLN A 13 24.31 -37.95 -50.61
C GLN A 13 22.91 -37.43 -50.18
N ALA A 14 22.22 -36.79 -51.14
CA ALA A 14 20.79 -36.99 -51.49
C ALA A 14 20.50 -36.13 -52.75
N LEU A 15 20.40 -36.67 -53.97
CA LEU A 15 19.25 -37.33 -54.64
C LEU A 15 17.95 -36.51 -54.70
N THR A 16 17.57 -36.14 -55.93
CA THR A 16 16.32 -35.48 -56.31
C THR A 16 15.32 -36.52 -56.81
N LEU A 17 14.05 -36.48 -56.36
CA LEU A 17 12.88 -36.97 -57.12
C LEU A 17 11.57 -36.51 -56.47
N LEU A 18 10.67 -35.98 -57.30
CA LEU A 18 9.28 -35.60 -57.00
C LEU A 18 8.41 -36.83 -56.68
N PHE A 19 7.36 -36.68 -55.86
CA PHE A 19 5.95 -36.95 -56.21
C PHE A 19 4.98 -36.58 -55.04
N PHE A 20 3.77 -36.19 -55.47
CA PHE A 20 2.56 -35.71 -54.77
C PHE A 20 2.12 -36.40 -53.45
N THR A 21 1.50 -35.63 -52.54
CA THR A 21 0.14 -35.78 -51.90
C THR A 21 0.05 -34.98 -50.58
N PRO A 22 -1.15 -34.82 -49.97
CA PRO A 22 -2.15 -33.77 -50.18
C PRO A 22 -2.07 -32.60 -49.17
N PHE A 23 -2.69 -31.46 -49.51
CA PHE A 23 -2.91 -30.34 -48.59
C PHE A 23 -3.81 -30.78 -47.42
N LEU A 24 -3.24 -30.89 -46.22
CA LEU A 24 -3.98 -30.79 -44.97
C LEU A 24 -3.95 -29.33 -44.54
N LEU A 25 -5.10 -28.67 -44.64
CA LEU A 25 -5.36 -27.38 -43.99
C LEU A 25 -5.29 -27.59 -42.48
N SER A 26 -4.14 -27.32 -41.87
CA SER A 26 -4.08 -27.06 -40.43
C SER A 26 -4.49 -25.61 -40.20
N SER A 27 -5.71 -25.44 -39.67
CA SER A 27 -6.21 -24.15 -39.19
C SER A 27 -5.22 -23.54 -38.18
N PRO A 28 -4.76 -22.29 -38.34
CA PRO A 28 -3.93 -21.62 -37.34
C PRO A 28 -4.87 -21.06 -36.27
N THR A 29 -5.41 -21.92 -35.43
CA THR A 29 -6.27 -21.48 -34.32
C THR A 29 -5.92 -22.31 -33.10
N HIS A 30 -5.48 -21.61 -32.06
CA HIS A 30 -5.40 -21.96 -30.62
C HIS A 30 -4.03 -21.75 -29.96
N ALA A 31 -2.90 -21.82 -30.68
CA ALA A 31 -1.57 -21.57 -30.06
C ALA A 31 -1.10 -20.11 -30.19
N HIS A 32 -1.57 -19.38 -31.20
CA HIS A 32 -1.14 -18.00 -31.47
C HIS A 32 -2.00 -16.94 -30.78
N ILE A 33 -3.17 -17.34 -30.24
CA ILE A 33 -4.10 -16.44 -29.52
C ILE A 33 -3.77 -16.43 -28.02
N THR A 34 -3.34 -17.57 -27.45
CA THR A 34 -2.95 -17.68 -26.04
C THR A 34 -1.71 -16.85 -25.66
N HIS A 35 -0.81 -16.56 -26.61
CA HIS A 35 0.36 -15.70 -26.36
C HIS A 35 0.12 -14.20 -26.59
N ILE A 36 -1.03 -13.79 -27.15
CA ILE A 36 -1.36 -12.36 -27.31
C ILE A 36 -2.14 -11.82 -26.10
N GLU A 37 -2.81 -12.69 -25.33
CA GLU A 37 -3.44 -12.30 -24.06
C GLU A 37 -2.42 -12.17 -22.91
N GLU A 38 -1.26 -12.82 -23.04
CA GLU A 38 -0.16 -12.77 -22.09
C GLU A 38 0.83 -11.65 -22.46
N THR A 39 0.40 -10.38 -22.42
CA THR A 39 1.23 -9.13 -22.29
C THR A 39 0.44 -7.83 -22.54
N ILE A 40 -0.79 -7.71 -22.04
CA ILE A 40 -1.11 -6.43 -21.38
C ILE A 40 -0.51 -6.60 -19.99
N ALA A 41 0.73 -6.15 -19.80
CA ALA A 41 1.27 -6.03 -18.45
C ALA A 41 0.25 -5.21 -17.67
N ASP A 42 -0.43 -5.84 -16.70
CA ASP A 42 -1.42 -5.16 -15.89
C ASP A 42 -0.73 -4.01 -15.17
N THR A 43 -0.93 -2.79 -15.67
CA THR A 43 -0.34 -1.56 -15.12
C THR A 43 -1.02 -1.15 -13.83
N ARG A 44 -2.10 -1.85 -13.44
CA ARG A 44 -2.86 -1.53 -12.24
C ARG A 44 -2.07 -1.87 -11.00
N GLN A 45 -1.92 -0.87 -10.14
CA GLN A 45 -1.21 -1.01 -8.88
C GLN A 45 -2.04 -0.43 -7.74
N VAL A 46 -1.88 -1.04 -6.57
CA VAL A 46 -2.38 -0.45 -5.32
C VAL A 46 -1.19 -0.20 -4.43
N TRP A 47 -1.06 1.04 -3.99
CA TRP A 47 -0.02 1.46 -3.05
C TRP A 47 -0.70 1.80 -1.72
N ALA A 48 0.00 1.63 -0.61
CA ALA A 48 -0.50 2.07 0.69
C ALA A 48 0.46 3.08 1.32
N PHE A 49 -0.07 4.19 1.82
CA PHE A 49 0.72 5.18 2.54
C PHE A 49 1.12 4.60 3.90
N TYR A 50 2.40 4.67 4.27
CA TYR A 50 2.99 4.00 5.41
C TYR A 50 3.68 5.01 6.33
N LEU A 51 3.31 4.99 7.60
CA LEU A 51 3.76 5.92 8.62
C LEU A 51 4.91 5.26 9.37
N SER A 52 6.13 5.73 9.12
CA SER A 52 7.36 5.09 9.60
C SER A 52 7.84 5.60 10.95
N PHE A 53 7.13 6.55 11.55
CA PHE A 53 7.51 7.21 12.80
C PHE A 53 7.18 6.41 14.08
N TRP A 54 6.43 5.30 14.00
CA TRP A 54 6.20 4.42 15.16
C TRP A 54 7.53 3.82 15.61
N ALA A 55 7.99 4.21 16.80
CA ALA A 55 9.34 3.96 17.32
C ALA A 55 9.35 3.12 18.61
N GLY A 56 8.39 2.21 18.78
CA GLY A 56 8.24 1.38 19.98
C GLY A 56 7.45 2.07 21.08
N GLU A 57 7.43 1.48 22.27
CA GLU A 57 6.54 1.84 23.39
C GLU A 57 6.46 3.35 23.65
N ASP A 58 7.59 4.06 23.65
CA ASP A 58 7.63 5.50 23.90
C ASP A 58 6.78 6.32 22.92
N SER A 59 6.86 6.00 21.61
CA SER A 59 6.10 6.72 20.58
C SER A 59 4.61 6.43 20.63
N TRP A 60 4.23 5.21 21.03
CA TRP A 60 2.85 4.80 21.21
C TRP A 60 2.26 5.43 22.47
N ALA A 61 3.01 5.41 23.58
CA ALA A 61 2.63 6.05 24.84
C ALA A 61 2.46 7.56 24.67
N TRP A 62 3.31 8.22 23.88
CA TRP A 62 3.19 9.65 23.59
C TRP A 62 1.87 9.99 22.88
N GLN A 63 1.30 9.07 22.11
CA GLN A 63 0.07 9.25 21.35
C GLN A 63 -1.15 8.59 21.98
N GLU A 64 -1.01 7.88 23.10
CA GLU A 64 -2.07 7.06 23.70
C GLU A 64 -3.39 7.82 23.87
N SER A 65 -3.33 9.09 24.29
CA SER A 65 -4.51 9.92 24.51
C SER A 65 -5.33 10.22 23.24
N VAL A 66 -4.74 10.04 22.06
CA VAL A 66 -5.37 10.29 20.76
C VAL A 66 -5.62 9.03 19.94
N LEU A 67 -5.32 7.84 20.48
CA LEU A 67 -5.57 6.56 19.83
C LEU A 67 -6.92 5.96 20.24
N ASP A 68 -7.62 5.35 19.27
CA ASP A 68 -8.82 4.52 19.52
C ASP A 68 -8.54 3.03 19.34
N ASP A 69 -7.48 2.68 18.63
CA ASP A 69 -7.13 1.31 18.26
C ASP A 69 -5.60 1.17 18.24
N THR A 70 -5.12 -0.06 18.23
CA THR A 70 -3.69 -0.39 18.17
C THR A 70 -3.44 -1.63 17.30
N PRO A 71 -2.21 -1.81 16.78
CA PRO A 71 -1.84 -2.98 16.01
C PRO A 71 -2.08 -4.29 16.77
N ILE A 72 -2.53 -5.31 16.04
CA ILE A 72 -2.66 -6.66 16.58
C ILE A 72 -1.30 -7.25 16.99
N ILE A 73 -0.24 -6.79 16.34
CA ILE A 73 1.13 -7.24 16.55
C ILE A 73 1.83 -6.55 17.73
N GLY A 74 1.14 -5.64 18.43
CA GLY A 74 1.64 -4.88 19.56
C GLY A 74 2.27 -3.54 19.17
N LEU A 75 2.73 -2.79 20.18
CA LEU A 75 3.28 -1.44 20.06
C LEU A 75 4.69 -1.46 19.46
N TYR A 76 4.76 -1.74 18.16
CA TYR A 76 6.00 -2.04 17.45
C TYR A 76 6.89 -0.81 17.21
N ASN A 77 8.12 -1.09 16.78
CA ASN A 77 9.04 -0.12 16.23
C ASN A 77 9.24 -0.39 14.73
N SER A 78 8.90 0.59 13.87
CA SER A 78 8.97 0.49 12.41
C SER A 78 10.37 0.25 11.86
N LYS A 79 11.41 0.50 12.67
CA LYS A 79 12.80 0.21 12.32
C LYS A 79 13.14 -1.28 12.40
N MET A 80 12.26 -2.12 12.97
CA MET A 80 12.55 -3.53 13.19
C MET A 80 12.36 -4.34 11.89
N PRO A 81 13.33 -5.20 11.51
CA PRO A 81 13.24 -5.98 10.28
C PRO A 81 12.05 -6.95 10.22
N ASP A 82 11.67 -7.54 11.35
CA ASP A 82 10.56 -8.50 11.44
C ASP A 82 9.20 -7.80 11.27
N VAL A 83 9.04 -6.61 11.84
CA VAL A 83 7.84 -5.76 11.64
C VAL A 83 7.69 -5.39 10.17
N ALA A 84 8.76 -4.90 9.53
CA ALA A 84 8.74 -4.53 8.11
C ALA A 84 8.42 -5.75 7.22
N ALA A 85 9.06 -6.90 7.45
CA ALA A 85 8.79 -8.12 6.70
C ALA A 85 7.34 -8.60 6.86
N MET A 86 6.80 -8.56 8.09
CA MET A 86 5.40 -8.91 8.37
C MET A 86 4.44 -8.00 7.60
N HIS A 87 4.62 -6.68 7.67
CA HIS A 87 3.77 -5.71 6.97
C HIS A 87 3.82 -5.92 5.45
N ILE A 88 5.02 -6.17 4.90
CA ILE A 88 5.18 -6.46 3.47
C ILE A 88 4.41 -7.71 3.07
N GLU A 89 4.52 -8.82 3.82
CA GLU A 89 3.82 -10.06 3.48
C GLU A 89 2.29 -9.94 3.63
N GLN A 90 1.81 -9.21 4.64
CA GLN A 90 0.39 -8.92 4.79
C GLN A 90 -0.14 -8.07 3.62
N ALA A 91 0.57 -7.00 3.25
CA ALA A 91 0.20 -6.14 2.12
C ALA A 91 0.17 -6.93 0.80
N LYS A 92 1.21 -7.73 0.53
CA LYS A 92 1.26 -8.62 -0.64
C LYS A 92 0.07 -9.57 -0.70
N SER A 93 -0.31 -10.15 0.44
CA SER A 93 -1.47 -11.06 0.52
C SER A 93 -2.80 -10.38 0.16
N ALA A 94 -2.88 -9.06 0.34
CA ALA A 94 -4.03 -8.26 -0.08
C ALA A 94 -3.93 -7.76 -1.53
N GLY A 95 -2.82 -8.02 -2.24
CA GLY A 95 -2.58 -7.54 -3.59
C GLY A 95 -2.05 -6.10 -3.67
N ILE A 96 -1.72 -5.48 -2.53
CA ILE A 96 -0.99 -4.21 -2.48
C ILE A 96 0.43 -4.48 -2.97
N SER A 97 0.95 -3.61 -3.84
CA SER A 97 2.23 -3.82 -4.52
C SER A 97 3.35 -2.92 -4.02
N ALA A 98 3.01 -1.85 -3.28
CA ALA A 98 4.00 -0.95 -2.72
C ALA A 98 3.54 -0.23 -1.46
N PHE A 99 4.51 0.18 -0.64
CA PHE A 99 4.30 1.20 0.39
C PHE A 99 4.88 2.53 -0.05
N ILE A 100 4.17 3.62 0.25
CA ILE A 100 4.70 4.98 0.18
C ILE A 100 5.06 5.40 1.60
N VAL A 101 6.35 5.37 1.92
CA VAL A 101 6.85 5.63 3.27
C VAL A 101 6.94 7.13 3.52
N SER A 102 6.21 7.64 4.50
CA SER A 102 6.40 8.99 5.04
C SER A 102 7.80 9.11 5.64
N TRP A 103 8.50 10.17 5.26
CA TRP A 103 9.93 10.36 5.52
C TRP A 103 10.27 11.81 5.85
N PHE A 104 10.90 12.01 7.02
CA PHE A 104 11.24 13.33 7.55
C PHE A 104 12.57 13.88 7.01
N GLY A 105 13.25 13.12 6.15
CA GLY A 105 14.46 13.55 5.47
C GLY A 105 15.74 12.97 6.02
N ILE A 106 16.82 13.13 5.25
CA ILE A 106 18.09 12.43 5.48
C ILE A 106 18.80 12.87 6.76
N ASP A 107 18.50 14.08 7.24
CA ASP A 107 19.05 14.61 8.50
C ASP A 107 18.35 14.01 9.73
N GLU A 108 17.15 13.43 9.57
CA GLU A 108 16.44 12.72 10.63
C GLU A 108 16.96 11.28 10.69
N THR A 109 17.80 10.97 11.68
CA THR A 109 18.57 9.71 11.76
C THR A 109 18.08 8.74 12.84
N VAL A 110 16.97 9.06 13.51
CA VAL A 110 16.47 8.33 14.68
C VAL A 110 15.28 7.45 14.33
N THR A 111 14.34 7.90 13.48
CA THR A 111 13.07 7.22 13.23
C THR A 111 12.89 6.84 11.76
N THR A 112 12.53 7.79 10.91
CA THR A 112 12.03 7.58 9.55
C THR A 112 13.13 7.20 8.55
N THR A 113 14.34 7.76 8.63
CA THR A 113 15.44 7.35 7.72
C THR A 113 15.89 5.91 7.98
N PRO A 114 16.17 5.48 9.24
CA PRO A 114 16.47 4.07 9.50
C PRO A 114 15.31 3.15 9.12
N ALA A 115 14.05 3.56 9.35
CA ALA A 115 12.89 2.77 8.98
C ALA A 115 12.74 2.63 7.45
N LEU A 116 12.97 3.69 6.68
CA LEU A 116 12.96 3.68 5.21
C LEU A 116 14.04 2.72 4.66
N ILE A 117 15.27 2.81 5.16
CA ILE A 117 16.37 1.93 4.74
C ILE A 117 16.05 0.46 5.07
N ASN A 118 15.55 0.19 6.29
CA ASN A 118 15.11 -1.15 6.69
C ASN A 118 14.01 -1.67 5.75
N MET A 119 12.99 -0.85 5.48
CA MET A 119 11.86 -1.20 4.63
C MET A 119 12.30 -1.48 3.18
N LEU A 120 13.19 -0.67 2.61
CA LEU A 120 13.78 -0.91 1.29
C LEU A 120 14.50 -2.27 1.24
N ASN A 121 15.33 -2.58 2.23
CA ASN A 121 16.06 -3.85 2.31
C ASN A 121 15.10 -5.04 2.42
N ARG A 122 14.11 -4.98 3.33
CA ARG A 122 13.12 -6.06 3.47
C ARG A 122 12.27 -6.20 2.20
N ALA A 123 11.88 -5.10 1.57
CA ALA A 123 11.13 -5.15 0.32
C ALA A 123 11.92 -5.82 -0.81
N HIS A 124 13.24 -5.62 -0.87
CA HIS A 124 14.08 -6.32 -1.84
C HIS A 124 14.08 -7.83 -1.63
N GLU A 125 14.24 -8.28 -0.38
CA GLU A 125 14.24 -9.70 0.00
C GLU A 125 12.89 -10.38 -0.29
N HIS A 126 11.80 -9.63 -0.15
CA HIS A 126 10.43 -10.14 -0.23
C HIS A 126 9.73 -9.85 -1.57
N GLY A 127 10.41 -9.24 -2.55
CA GLY A 127 9.83 -8.94 -3.86
C GLY A 127 8.72 -7.89 -3.83
N PHE A 128 8.86 -6.87 -2.99
CA PHE A 128 7.93 -5.75 -2.81
C PHE A 128 8.57 -4.42 -3.23
N LYS A 129 7.79 -3.34 -3.29
CA LYS A 129 8.28 -2.01 -3.70
C LYS A 129 8.01 -0.94 -2.67
N ILE A 130 8.93 0.03 -2.57
CA ILE A 130 8.87 1.14 -1.62
C ILE A 130 9.05 2.45 -2.37
N GLY A 131 8.07 3.34 -2.29
CA GLY A 131 8.18 4.74 -2.65
C GLY A 131 8.34 5.60 -1.39
N VAL A 132 8.62 6.89 -1.59
CA VAL A 132 8.81 7.84 -0.49
C VAL A 132 7.81 8.97 -0.62
N ALA A 133 7.20 9.35 0.50
CA ALA A 133 6.57 10.66 0.68
C ALA A 133 7.53 11.54 1.48
N VAL A 134 8.02 12.61 0.86
CA VAL A 134 8.85 13.63 1.49
C VAL A 134 7.91 14.54 2.29
N ASP A 135 7.88 14.35 3.60
CA ASP A 135 7.01 15.12 4.49
C ASP A 135 7.65 16.47 4.76
N ILE A 136 6.93 17.57 4.56
CA ILE A 136 7.47 18.91 4.76
C ILE A 136 6.73 19.61 5.89
N TYR A 137 7.39 19.72 7.05
CA TYR A 137 6.84 20.38 8.21
C TYR A 137 7.84 21.38 8.79
N VAL A 138 7.69 22.65 8.41
CA VAL A 138 8.70 23.70 8.64
C VAL A 138 9.10 23.90 10.11
N GLY A 139 8.24 23.51 11.05
CA GLY A 139 8.54 23.51 12.48
C GLY A 139 9.59 22.47 12.90
N ASP A 140 9.62 21.31 12.25
CA ASP A 140 10.34 20.12 12.73
C ASP A 140 11.35 19.58 11.72
N PHE A 141 10.97 19.37 10.46
CA PHE A 141 11.78 18.71 9.44
C PHE A 141 11.55 19.29 8.04
N HIS A 142 12.54 19.15 7.15
CA HIS A 142 12.54 19.82 5.83
C HIS A 142 12.20 21.32 5.91
N ARG A 143 12.87 22.03 6.83
CA ARG A 143 12.43 23.33 7.32
C ARG A 143 12.68 24.49 6.35
N ASN A 144 13.58 24.27 5.41
CA ASN A 144 14.03 25.28 4.46
C ASN A 144 14.57 24.59 3.21
N TYR A 145 14.94 25.41 2.22
CA TYR A 145 15.52 24.94 0.98
C TYR A 145 16.69 23.97 1.17
N ALA A 146 17.64 24.28 2.06
CA ALA A 146 18.84 23.48 2.23
C ALA A 146 18.53 22.09 2.77
N ASP A 147 17.60 21.98 3.72
CA ASP A 147 17.15 20.70 4.28
C ASP A 147 16.46 19.86 3.19
N ILE A 148 15.55 20.45 2.42
CA ILE A 148 14.87 19.76 1.29
C ILE A 148 15.88 19.33 0.21
N ALA A 149 16.80 20.22 -0.16
CA ALA A 149 17.82 19.99 -1.17
C ALA A 149 18.79 18.85 -0.77
N ARG A 150 19.14 18.72 0.52
CA ARG A 150 19.95 17.58 1.00
C ARG A 150 19.20 16.26 0.83
N SER A 151 17.93 16.20 1.25
CA SER A 151 17.10 15.01 1.13
C SER A 151 16.84 14.61 -0.32
N LEU A 152 16.52 15.57 -1.19
CA LEU A 152 16.34 15.30 -2.62
C LEU A 152 17.64 14.84 -3.28
N ARG A 153 18.78 15.44 -2.94
CA ARG A 153 20.09 14.98 -3.45
C ARG A 153 20.32 13.52 -3.10
N TRP A 154 20.15 13.15 -1.83
CA TRP A 154 20.30 11.76 -1.40
C TRP A 154 19.30 10.82 -2.09
N LEU A 155 18.03 11.23 -2.21
CA LEU A 155 17.04 10.43 -2.92
C LEU A 155 17.45 10.18 -4.37
N MET A 156 17.87 11.21 -5.10
CA MET A 156 18.23 11.09 -6.52
C MET A 156 19.54 10.32 -6.73
N ASP A 157 20.53 10.52 -5.86
CA ASP A 157 21.86 9.93 -6.03
C ASP A 157 21.94 8.49 -5.50
N GLU A 158 21.11 8.13 -4.52
CA GLU A 158 21.17 6.84 -3.83
C GLU A 158 19.80 6.16 -3.69
N GLY A 159 18.82 6.86 -3.11
CA GLY A 159 17.55 6.26 -2.71
C GLY A 159 16.76 5.61 -3.86
N VAL A 160 16.56 6.33 -4.96
CA VAL A 160 15.78 5.87 -6.11
C VAL A 160 16.44 4.72 -6.88
N HIS A 161 17.74 4.49 -6.65
CA HIS A 161 18.51 3.41 -7.28
C HIS A 161 18.47 2.10 -6.50
N HIS A 162 17.85 2.08 -5.31
CA HIS A 162 17.66 0.85 -4.57
C HIS A 162 16.81 -0.17 -5.38
N PRO A 163 17.15 -1.47 -5.44
CA PRO A 163 16.43 -2.47 -6.25
C PRO A 163 14.93 -2.62 -5.91
N ALA A 164 14.55 -2.26 -4.70
CA ALA A 164 13.17 -2.26 -4.23
C ALA A 164 12.47 -0.89 -4.34
N TYR A 165 13.11 0.15 -4.86
CA TYR A 165 12.46 1.44 -5.02
C TYR A 165 11.29 1.32 -6.02
N LEU A 166 10.21 2.06 -5.78
CA LEU A 166 9.01 2.05 -6.60
C LEU A 166 9.21 2.81 -7.90
N TYR A 167 8.93 2.13 -9.02
CA TYR A 167 8.88 2.72 -10.35
C TYR A 167 7.47 2.60 -10.92
N TYR A 168 7.02 3.66 -11.58
CA TYR A 168 5.79 3.69 -12.37
C TYR A 168 6.07 4.41 -13.68
N ASP A 169 5.49 3.95 -14.80
CA ASP A 169 5.86 4.43 -16.15
C ASP A 169 7.39 4.48 -16.37
N GLN A 170 8.11 3.47 -15.84
CA GLN A 170 9.58 3.36 -15.88
C GLN A 170 10.36 4.47 -15.17
N LYS A 171 9.71 5.26 -14.31
CA LYS A 171 10.32 6.36 -13.55
C LYS A 171 10.18 6.15 -12.04
N PRO A 172 11.19 6.53 -11.24
CA PRO A 172 11.05 6.56 -9.78
C PRO A 172 9.91 7.50 -9.36
N VAL A 173 9.13 7.10 -8.36
CA VAL A 173 8.00 7.88 -7.85
C VAL A 173 8.33 8.53 -6.51
N ILE A 174 8.15 9.85 -6.41
CA ILE A 174 8.33 10.64 -5.19
C ILE A 174 7.03 11.39 -4.89
N LEU A 175 6.48 11.16 -3.71
CA LEU A 175 5.36 11.93 -3.18
C LEU A 175 5.90 13.07 -2.32
N PHE A 176 5.14 14.16 -2.24
CA PHE A 176 5.34 15.24 -1.29
C PHE A 176 4.09 15.35 -0.42
N ALA A 177 4.29 15.44 0.90
CA ALA A 177 3.23 15.59 1.88
C ALA A 177 3.44 16.89 2.68
N PHE A 178 2.35 17.53 3.10
CA PHE A 178 2.34 18.80 3.84
C PHE A 178 3.06 19.96 3.16
N GLN A 179 3.47 19.80 1.90
CA GLN A 179 4.27 20.79 1.17
C GLN A 179 3.52 22.10 0.93
N HIS A 180 2.19 22.05 0.91
CA HIS A 180 1.34 23.24 0.87
C HIS A 180 1.40 24.07 2.15
N MET A 181 1.65 23.44 3.31
CA MET A 181 1.78 24.12 4.61
C MET A 181 3.11 24.86 4.76
N ALA A 182 4.12 24.47 3.97
CA ALA A 182 5.43 25.13 4.00
C ALA A 182 5.42 26.55 3.42
N GLY A 183 4.35 26.95 2.72
CA GLY A 183 4.19 28.29 2.16
C GLY A 183 5.08 28.59 0.94
N PHE A 184 5.74 27.58 0.37
CA PHE A 184 6.54 27.75 -0.84
C PHE A 184 5.65 27.85 -2.08
N GLY A 185 5.84 28.92 -2.86
CA GLY A 185 5.09 29.18 -4.10
C GLY A 185 5.66 28.49 -5.34
N ASN A 186 4.97 28.65 -6.48
CA ASN A 186 5.31 27.96 -7.74
C ASN A 186 6.76 28.13 -8.19
N ARG A 187 7.35 29.33 -7.99
CA ARG A 187 8.76 29.58 -8.35
C ARG A 187 9.71 28.64 -7.60
N PHE A 188 9.51 28.47 -6.30
CA PHE A 188 10.36 27.58 -5.48
C PHE A 188 10.35 26.15 -6.03
N TRP A 189 9.16 25.61 -6.31
CA TRP A 189 9.02 24.24 -6.81
C TRP A 189 9.58 24.06 -8.22
N ARG A 190 9.41 25.04 -9.11
CA ARG A 190 10.04 25.01 -10.44
C ARG A 190 11.55 25.07 -10.36
N ASP A 191 12.09 25.94 -9.51
CA ASP A 191 13.54 26.08 -9.34
C ASP A 191 14.12 24.78 -8.75
N LEU A 192 13.45 24.18 -7.77
CA LEU A 192 13.81 22.89 -7.20
C LEU A 192 13.74 21.76 -8.24
N ARG A 193 12.67 21.69 -9.04
CA ARG A 193 12.55 20.69 -10.12
C ARG A 193 13.64 20.87 -11.17
N ALA A 194 13.96 22.10 -11.56
CA ALA A 194 15.00 22.40 -12.52
C ALA A 194 16.41 22.08 -12.01
N GLU A 195 16.66 22.21 -10.70
CA GLU A 195 17.94 21.82 -10.09
C GLU A 195 18.11 20.30 -10.03
N PHE A 196 17.08 19.57 -9.58
CA PHE A 196 17.22 18.14 -9.24
C PHE A 196 16.75 17.18 -10.33
N ASP A 197 15.75 17.55 -11.12
CA ASP A 197 15.18 16.68 -12.15
C ASP A 197 14.64 17.50 -13.36
N PRO A 198 15.51 18.26 -14.06
CA PRO A 198 15.11 19.16 -15.15
C PRO A 198 14.50 18.43 -16.36
N ASN A 199 14.79 17.14 -16.50
CA ASN A 199 14.30 16.30 -17.61
C ASN A 199 13.11 15.43 -17.21
N HIS A 200 12.53 15.65 -16.02
CA HIS A 200 11.41 14.90 -15.49
C HIS A 200 11.62 13.38 -15.54
N GLN A 201 12.79 12.88 -15.15
CA GLN A 201 13.14 11.47 -15.08
C GLN A 201 12.54 10.76 -13.87
N THR A 202 12.05 11.52 -12.89
CA THR A 202 11.21 11.04 -11.79
C THR A 202 9.77 11.52 -11.94
N ILE A 203 8.83 10.90 -11.20
CA ILE A 203 7.44 11.34 -11.09
C ILE A 203 7.28 12.02 -9.73
N TRP A 204 6.94 13.31 -9.73
CA TRP A 204 6.63 14.05 -8.50
C TRP A 204 5.14 14.22 -8.34
N LEU A 205 4.60 13.75 -7.20
CA LEU A 205 3.19 13.82 -6.88
C LEU A 205 2.98 14.66 -5.62
N ALA A 206 2.19 15.73 -5.74
CA ALA A 206 1.91 16.61 -4.61
C ALA A 206 0.60 16.24 -3.92
N GLU A 207 0.60 16.32 -2.58
CA GLU A 207 -0.62 16.25 -1.79
C GLU A 207 -1.49 17.51 -2.02
N GLY A 208 -2.77 17.33 -2.31
CA GLY A 208 -3.72 18.43 -2.35
C GLY A 208 -4.96 18.11 -3.18
N LEU A 209 -5.77 19.14 -3.39
CA LEU A 209 -7.01 19.06 -4.16
C LEU A 209 -7.05 20.16 -5.23
N SER A 210 -7.98 20.01 -6.17
CA SER A 210 -8.38 21.01 -7.15
C SER A 210 -7.19 21.61 -7.92
N ALA A 211 -6.21 20.76 -8.27
CA ALA A 211 -5.00 21.13 -8.99
C ALA A 211 -4.09 22.19 -8.30
N CYS A 212 -4.33 22.50 -7.01
CA CYS A 212 -3.63 23.58 -6.28
C CYS A 212 -2.11 23.52 -6.36
N CYS A 213 -1.61 22.31 -6.46
CA CYS A 213 -0.28 21.95 -6.04
C CYS A 213 0.50 21.31 -7.19
N LEU A 214 0.06 21.54 -8.44
CA LEU A 214 0.86 21.25 -9.64
C LEU A 214 2.04 22.22 -9.79
N TYR A 215 1.99 23.36 -9.12
CA TYR A 215 3.05 24.37 -9.05
C TYR A 215 3.60 24.77 -10.44
N ASP A 216 2.70 25.10 -11.36
CA ASP A 216 2.99 25.44 -12.77
C ASP A 216 3.86 24.37 -13.48
N GLY A 217 3.55 23.09 -13.24
CA GLY A 217 4.18 21.96 -13.92
C GLY A 217 5.43 21.42 -13.23
N ALA A 218 5.79 21.91 -12.04
CA ALA A 218 6.87 21.30 -11.26
C ALA A 218 6.51 19.87 -10.77
N MET A 219 5.23 19.64 -10.50
CA MET A 219 4.69 18.32 -10.13
C MET A 219 4.00 17.67 -11.32
N ASP A 220 4.21 16.37 -11.51
CA ASP A 220 3.65 15.60 -12.62
C ASP A 220 2.21 15.14 -12.34
N GLY A 221 1.76 15.24 -11.10
CA GLY A 221 0.43 14.81 -10.68
C GLY A 221 0.14 15.11 -9.22
N MET A 222 -1.02 14.64 -8.76
CA MET A 222 -1.49 14.88 -7.40
C MET A 222 -2.20 13.66 -6.80
N TYR A 223 -2.24 13.65 -5.47
CA TYR A 223 -3.05 12.78 -4.64
C TYR A 223 -3.60 13.62 -3.48
N ALA A 224 -4.57 13.11 -2.73
CA ALA A 224 -5.00 13.74 -1.48
C ALA A 224 -4.80 12.74 -0.34
N PHE A 225 -4.19 13.11 0.78
CA PHE A 225 -4.09 12.19 1.91
C PHE A 225 -5.49 11.82 2.42
N ASN A 226 -6.37 12.81 2.56
CA ASN A 226 -7.73 12.62 3.06
C ASN A 226 -8.79 12.90 1.99
N MET A 227 -9.53 11.84 1.61
CA MET A 227 -10.74 11.90 0.78
C MET A 227 -12.01 11.45 1.53
N ALA A 228 -11.94 11.25 2.85
CA ALA A 228 -13.06 10.75 3.65
C ALA A 228 -14.26 11.71 3.65
N TRP A 229 -14.02 13.01 3.49
CA TRP A 229 -15.07 14.03 3.33
C TRP A 229 -15.97 13.76 2.13
N ALA A 230 -15.44 13.16 1.04
CA ALA A 230 -16.19 12.82 -0.17
C ALA A 230 -17.20 11.67 0.03
N ASN A 231 -17.12 10.95 1.16
CA ASN A 231 -18.06 9.90 1.56
C ASN A 231 -18.26 8.78 0.52
N GLY A 232 -17.23 8.50 -0.30
CA GLY A 232 -17.32 7.52 -1.40
C GLY A 232 -18.18 7.97 -2.58
N ASP A 233 -18.50 9.27 -2.72
CA ASP A 233 -19.13 9.78 -3.94
C ASP A 233 -18.08 9.91 -5.05
N LYS A 234 -18.20 9.03 -6.04
CA LYS A 234 -17.34 8.97 -7.23
C LYS A 234 -17.25 10.29 -8.00
N ASN A 235 -18.25 11.16 -7.92
CA ASN A 235 -18.23 12.43 -8.65
C ASN A 235 -17.13 13.36 -8.15
N PHE A 236 -16.83 13.37 -6.84
CA PHE A 236 -15.70 14.15 -6.31
C PHE A 236 -14.37 13.63 -6.83
N TYR A 237 -14.16 12.32 -6.80
CA TYR A 237 -12.94 11.69 -7.32
C TYR A 237 -12.74 11.95 -8.82
N ILE A 238 -13.80 11.83 -9.62
CA ILE A 238 -13.76 12.12 -11.05
C ILE A 238 -13.52 13.61 -11.31
N ALA A 239 -14.14 14.50 -10.54
CA ALA A 239 -13.94 15.94 -10.65
C ALA A 239 -12.48 16.33 -10.35
N GLU A 240 -11.91 15.78 -9.28
CA GLU A 240 -10.50 15.98 -8.91
C GLU A 240 -9.57 15.51 -10.03
N ARG A 241 -9.76 14.28 -10.54
CA ARG A 241 -9.00 13.76 -11.68
C ARG A 241 -9.09 14.68 -12.90
N ASN A 242 -10.30 15.11 -13.26
CA ASN A 242 -10.53 15.97 -14.41
C ASN A 242 -9.86 17.34 -14.26
N LEU A 243 -9.91 17.94 -13.06
CA LEU A 243 -9.25 19.22 -12.78
C LEU A 243 -7.73 19.08 -12.87
N ILE A 244 -7.15 18.05 -12.25
CA ILE A 244 -5.70 17.80 -12.31
C ILE A 244 -5.25 17.64 -13.76
N THR A 245 -5.96 16.84 -14.57
CA THR A 245 -5.65 16.69 -15.99
C THR A 245 -5.82 17.99 -16.79
N ALA A 246 -6.87 18.77 -16.53
CA ALA A 246 -7.11 20.03 -17.22
C ALA A 246 -6.02 21.08 -16.97
N PHE A 247 -5.36 21.03 -15.80
CA PHE A 247 -4.24 21.89 -15.44
C PHE A 247 -2.87 21.30 -15.79
N GLY A 248 -2.83 20.20 -16.56
CA GLY A 248 -1.61 19.61 -17.09
C GLY A 248 -0.99 18.50 -16.23
N GLY A 249 -1.63 18.11 -15.13
CA GLY A 249 -1.22 16.95 -14.34
C GLY A 249 -1.46 15.65 -15.11
N ARG A 250 -0.42 14.83 -15.25
CA ARG A 250 -0.47 13.54 -15.94
C ARG A 250 -0.99 12.42 -15.04
N TYR A 251 -0.73 12.51 -13.73
CA TYR A 251 -1.09 11.47 -12.78
C TYR A 251 -2.08 11.97 -11.73
N TYR A 252 -3.06 11.13 -11.43
CA TYR A 252 -3.93 11.28 -10.27
C TYR A 252 -4.00 9.94 -9.56
N LEU A 253 -3.73 9.96 -8.25
CA LEU A 253 -3.90 8.81 -7.38
C LEU A 253 -5.16 9.04 -6.53
N PRO A 254 -6.30 8.43 -6.88
CA PRO A 254 -7.46 8.44 -6.00
C PRO A 254 -7.12 7.75 -4.69
N SER A 255 -7.27 8.49 -3.60
CA SER A 255 -7.01 7.97 -2.26
C SER A 255 -8.26 7.38 -1.62
N ILE A 256 -8.12 6.20 -1.03
CA ILE A 256 -9.20 5.52 -0.31
C ILE A 256 -8.77 5.23 1.12
N SER A 257 -9.72 5.25 2.05
CA SER A 257 -9.50 4.89 3.46
C SER A 257 -10.61 3.95 3.95
N PRO A 258 -10.36 3.12 4.97
CA PRO A 258 -11.39 2.23 5.52
C PRO A 258 -12.44 2.98 6.34
N GLY A 259 -12.06 4.15 6.85
CA GLY A 259 -12.85 5.07 7.66
C GLY A 259 -12.00 6.31 7.95
N TRP A 260 -12.48 7.17 8.83
CA TRP A 260 -11.77 8.35 9.29
C TRP A 260 -12.31 8.82 10.63
N ASP A 261 -11.43 9.06 11.60
CA ASP A 261 -11.78 9.74 12.85
C ASP A 261 -10.55 10.46 13.39
N GLU A 262 -10.52 11.79 13.23
CA GLU A 262 -9.41 12.64 13.70
C GLU A 262 -9.83 13.54 14.87
N ASP A 263 -10.98 13.25 15.49
CA ASP A 263 -11.60 14.09 16.51
C ASP A 263 -10.68 14.29 17.73
N LYS A 264 -9.99 13.23 18.18
CA LYS A 264 -9.12 13.30 19.35
C LYS A 264 -7.90 14.17 19.09
N ILE A 265 -7.20 13.95 17.98
CA ILE A 265 -6.03 14.76 17.62
C ILE A 265 -6.42 16.20 17.32
N ALA A 266 -7.56 16.43 16.67
CA ALA A 266 -8.05 17.78 16.41
C ALA A 266 -8.35 18.54 17.71
N ARG A 267 -8.97 17.89 18.70
CA ARG A 267 -9.15 18.49 20.03
C ARG A 267 -7.83 18.73 20.75
N ALA A 268 -6.91 17.77 20.74
CA ALA A 268 -5.62 17.89 21.42
C ALA A 268 -4.75 19.04 20.85
N THR A 269 -4.89 19.32 19.56
CA THR A 269 -4.11 20.35 18.83
C THR A 269 -4.89 21.64 18.57
N ASN A 270 -6.13 21.74 19.04
CA ASN A 270 -7.06 22.85 18.71
C ASN A 270 -7.19 23.11 17.20
N ARG A 271 -7.15 22.04 16.39
CA ARG A 271 -7.25 22.15 14.93
C ARG A 271 -8.70 22.50 14.53
N PRO A 272 -8.92 23.57 13.75
CA PRO A 272 -10.25 23.93 13.29
C PRO A 272 -10.71 23.01 12.16
N ASN A 273 -12.02 22.83 12.04
CA ASN A 273 -12.69 22.12 10.93
C ASN A 273 -12.12 20.73 10.61
N PRO A 274 -12.03 19.80 11.58
CA PRO A 274 -11.69 18.42 11.25
C PRO A 274 -12.73 17.83 10.29
N THR A 275 -12.27 16.95 9.43
CA THR A 275 -13.10 16.11 8.57
C THR A 275 -14.06 15.33 9.44
N SER A 276 -15.34 15.36 9.07
CA SER A 276 -16.36 14.62 9.78
C SER A 276 -16.05 13.13 9.81
N ARG A 277 -16.20 12.52 10.99
CA ARG A 277 -16.02 11.08 11.22
C ARG A 277 -16.75 10.24 10.16
N ARG A 278 -16.06 9.23 9.65
CA ARG A 278 -16.58 8.19 8.75
C ARG A 278 -16.38 6.84 9.41
N ASP A 279 -17.49 6.23 9.84
CA ASP A 279 -17.48 4.86 10.37
C ASP A 279 -17.11 3.86 9.27
N ARG A 280 -16.35 2.82 9.61
CA ARG A 280 -15.97 1.76 8.66
C ARG A 280 -17.19 1.02 8.11
N ALA A 281 -18.31 1.03 8.84
CA ALA A 281 -19.59 0.44 8.51
C ALA A 281 -19.46 -1.03 8.10
N ASN A 282 -18.75 -1.81 8.92
CA ASN A 282 -18.38 -3.21 8.62
C ASN A 282 -17.75 -3.35 7.23
N GLY A 283 -16.82 -2.45 6.88
CA GLY A 283 -16.14 -2.45 5.59
C GLY A 283 -16.85 -1.74 4.44
N GLN A 284 -18.13 -1.38 4.59
CA GLN A 284 -18.90 -0.79 3.50
C GLN A 284 -18.40 0.60 3.09
N PHE A 285 -17.76 1.34 4.00
CA PHE A 285 -17.14 2.61 3.64
C PHE A 285 -15.96 2.41 2.67
N LEU A 286 -15.06 1.49 2.99
CA LEU A 286 -13.92 1.13 2.13
C LEU A 286 -14.37 0.65 0.76
N ALA A 287 -15.40 -0.22 0.73
CA ALA A 287 -15.98 -0.73 -0.51
C ALA A 287 -16.49 0.40 -1.43
N ARG A 288 -17.22 1.38 -0.89
CA ARG A 288 -17.70 2.53 -1.67
C ARG A 288 -16.55 3.43 -2.13
N ALA A 289 -15.57 3.69 -1.27
CA ALA A 289 -14.39 4.47 -1.63
C ALA A 289 -13.58 3.78 -2.75
N TRP A 290 -13.45 2.45 -2.69
CA TRP A 290 -12.85 1.64 -3.74
C TRP A 290 -13.59 1.81 -5.08
N ASP A 291 -14.92 1.63 -5.08
CA ASP A 291 -15.73 1.76 -6.30
C ASP A 291 -15.62 3.18 -6.90
N ALA A 292 -15.56 4.21 -6.04
CA ALA A 292 -15.33 5.60 -6.44
C ALA A 292 -13.94 5.80 -7.07
N ALA A 293 -12.89 5.23 -6.49
CA ALA A 293 -11.54 5.29 -7.01
C ALA A 293 -11.42 4.59 -8.37
N VAL A 294 -11.98 3.38 -8.52
CA VAL A 294 -12.02 2.65 -9.81
C VAL A 294 -12.72 3.45 -10.90
N ALA A 295 -13.81 4.16 -10.57
CA ALA A 295 -14.55 4.99 -11.53
C ALA A 295 -13.74 6.16 -12.11
N THR A 296 -12.60 6.51 -11.52
CA THR A 296 -11.70 7.55 -12.07
C THR A 296 -10.93 7.07 -13.30
N ASN A 297 -10.87 5.75 -13.52
CA ASN A 297 -10.02 5.08 -14.50
C ASN A 297 -8.51 5.32 -14.29
N SER A 298 -8.11 5.66 -13.07
CA SER A 298 -6.69 5.72 -12.68
C SER A 298 -6.12 4.31 -12.60
N GLN A 299 -4.88 4.12 -13.03
CA GLN A 299 -4.20 2.82 -12.96
C GLN A 299 -3.52 2.60 -11.60
N VAL A 300 -3.49 3.62 -10.74
CA VAL A 300 -2.96 3.49 -9.38
C VAL A 300 -4.04 3.95 -8.41
N ILE A 301 -4.31 3.15 -7.39
CA ILE A 301 -5.15 3.55 -6.25
C ILE A 301 -4.23 3.64 -5.03
N LEU A 302 -4.35 4.75 -4.29
CA LEU A 302 -3.60 4.95 -3.05
C LEU A 302 -4.49 4.61 -1.85
N VAL A 303 -4.07 3.69 -1.00
CA VAL A 303 -4.72 3.44 0.29
C VAL A 303 -4.09 4.35 1.33
N VAL A 304 -4.91 5.21 1.93
CA VAL A 304 -4.56 6.01 3.10
C VAL A 304 -5.32 5.41 4.28
N SER A 305 -4.67 4.60 5.11
CA SER A 305 -3.23 4.31 5.15
C SER A 305 -2.99 2.87 5.61
N TRP A 306 -1.74 2.38 5.51
CA TRP A 306 -1.36 1.15 6.18
C TRP A 306 -1.60 1.28 7.69
N ASN A 307 -0.99 2.26 8.35
CA ASN A 307 -0.85 2.29 9.81
C ASN A 307 -0.96 3.69 10.45
N GLU A 308 -1.80 4.60 9.93
CA GLU A 308 -2.15 5.84 10.63
C GLU A 308 -3.31 5.57 11.61
N PHE A 309 -2.94 5.25 12.85
CA PHE A 309 -3.89 4.94 13.92
C PHE A 309 -4.48 6.20 14.56
N VAL A 310 -3.82 7.35 14.49
CA VAL A 310 -4.31 8.60 15.12
C VAL A 310 -5.55 9.13 14.42
N GLU A 311 -5.65 8.94 13.11
CA GLU A 311 -6.79 9.35 12.29
C GLU A 311 -7.71 8.17 11.94
N ASN A 312 -7.47 6.99 12.54
CA ASN A 312 -8.22 5.75 12.37
C ASN A 312 -8.40 5.37 10.88
N SER A 313 -7.36 5.63 10.07
CA SER A 313 -7.34 5.31 8.63
C SER A 313 -6.54 4.04 8.31
N HIS A 314 -5.96 3.38 9.31
CA HIS A 314 -5.16 2.17 9.17
C HIS A 314 -5.92 0.99 8.55
N ILE A 315 -5.30 0.32 7.57
CA ILE A 315 -5.71 -0.98 7.04
C ILE A 315 -4.90 -2.14 7.61
N GLU A 316 -3.84 -1.84 8.35
CA GLU A 316 -3.05 -2.81 9.12
C GLU A 316 -3.98 -3.59 10.07
N PRO A 317 -3.79 -4.91 10.21
CA PRO A 317 -4.51 -5.70 11.20
C PRO A 317 -4.40 -5.12 12.61
N SER A 318 -5.55 -4.89 13.23
CA SER A 318 -5.65 -4.18 14.52
C SER A 318 -6.49 -4.92 15.54
N VAL A 319 -6.45 -4.48 16.80
CA VAL A 319 -7.26 -5.07 17.86
C VAL A 319 -8.76 -4.86 17.59
N LEU A 320 -9.17 -3.68 17.13
CA LEU A 320 -10.59 -3.38 16.88
C LEU A 320 -11.09 -3.76 15.50
N TYR A 321 -10.26 -4.02 14.50
CA TYR A 321 -10.78 -4.31 13.15
C TYR A 321 -10.19 -5.56 12.54
N GLY A 322 -9.13 -6.12 13.14
CA GLY A 322 -8.44 -7.28 12.61
C GLY A 322 -8.10 -7.10 11.14
N THR A 323 -8.24 -8.14 10.33
CA THR A 323 -7.96 -8.14 8.90
C THR A 323 -9.06 -7.53 8.03
N GLN A 324 -10.15 -6.99 8.60
CA GLN A 324 -11.33 -6.54 7.85
C GLN A 324 -10.99 -5.74 6.57
N SER A 325 -10.10 -4.76 6.68
CA SER A 325 -9.70 -3.94 5.52
C SER A 325 -8.99 -4.76 4.44
N LEU A 326 -8.10 -5.67 4.83
CA LEU A 326 -7.39 -6.54 3.90
C LEU A 326 -8.35 -7.54 3.24
N ASP A 327 -9.35 -8.04 3.97
CA ASP A 327 -10.34 -8.99 3.47
C ASP A 327 -11.28 -8.35 2.44
N ILE A 328 -11.54 -7.05 2.57
CA ILE A 328 -12.29 -6.28 1.58
C ILE A 328 -11.43 -5.99 0.35
N LEU A 329 -10.18 -5.57 0.55
CA LEU A 329 -9.30 -5.15 -0.54
C LEU A 329 -8.84 -6.32 -1.39
N ARG A 330 -8.50 -7.46 -0.79
CA ARG A 330 -7.93 -8.62 -1.49
C ARG A 330 -8.75 -9.10 -2.69
N PRO A 331 -10.04 -9.45 -2.57
CA PRO A 331 -10.85 -9.86 -3.71
C PRO A 331 -11.08 -8.72 -4.70
N ARG A 332 -11.23 -7.48 -4.23
CA ARG A 332 -11.47 -6.31 -5.09
C ARG A 332 -10.27 -5.93 -5.94
N ILE A 333 -9.06 -5.99 -5.36
CA ILE A 333 -7.80 -5.78 -6.06
C ILE A 333 -7.61 -6.89 -7.10
N ALA A 334 -7.84 -8.14 -6.71
CA ALA A 334 -7.72 -9.27 -7.63
C ALA A 334 -8.69 -9.13 -8.81
N GLU A 335 -9.97 -8.86 -8.56
CA GLU A 335 -10.99 -8.62 -9.58
C GLU A 335 -10.61 -7.44 -10.50
N TRP A 336 -10.22 -6.31 -9.91
CA TRP A 336 -9.83 -5.12 -10.67
C TRP A 336 -8.62 -5.37 -11.58
N ARG A 337 -7.68 -6.21 -11.15
CA ARG A 337 -6.49 -6.62 -11.91
C ARG A 337 -6.76 -7.77 -12.89
N GLY A 338 -7.92 -8.44 -12.79
CA GLY A 338 -8.27 -9.59 -13.64
C GLY A 338 -7.65 -10.92 -13.17
N PHE A 339 -7.32 -11.04 -11.88
CA PHE A 339 -6.73 -12.24 -11.27
C PHE A 339 -7.66 -12.88 -10.23
N LEU A 340 -7.34 -14.10 -9.80
CA LEU A 340 -7.93 -14.71 -8.60
C LEU A 340 -7.23 -14.15 -7.34
N PRO A 341 -7.95 -13.98 -6.22
CA PRO A 341 -7.35 -13.51 -4.98
C PRO A 341 -6.31 -14.49 -4.44
N ALA A 342 -5.18 -13.95 -3.97
CA ALA A 342 -4.19 -14.74 -3.23
C ALA A 342 -4.77 -15.25 -1.90
N PRO A 343 -4.23 -16.34 -1.31
CA PRO A 343 -4.58 -16.71 0.06
C PRO A 343 -4.19 -15.60 1.04
N ALA A 344 -4.99 -15.41 2.09
CA ALA A 344 -4.63 -14.49 3.18
C ALA A 344 -3.39 -14.98 3.91
N THR A 345 -2.46 -14.07 4.23
CA THR A 345 -1.34 -14.37 5.12
C THR A 345 -1.86 -14.41 6.56
N PRO A 346 -1.64 -15.50 7.32
CA PRO A 346 -1.99 -15.55 8.73
C PRO A 346 -1.29 -14.46 9.53
N ILE A 347 -1.93 -13.93 10.57
CA ILE A 347 -1.39 -12.85 11.40
C ILE A 347 -0.13 -13.27 12.21
N GLY A 348 0.21 -14.57 12.26
CA GLY A 348 1.36 -15.13 12.96
C GLY A 348 0.97 -15.97 14.18
N ASP A 349 1.91 -16.24 15.08
CA ASP A 349 1.68 -16.94 16.37
C ASP A 349 0.91 -16.03 17.36
N TYR A 350 -0.32 -15.67 17.02
CA TYR A 350 -1.20 -14.88 17.88
C TYR A 350 -2.35 -15.75 18.38
N ALA A 351 -2.71 -15.53 19.63
CA ALA A 351 -3.87 -16.13 20.25
C ALA A 351 -4.85 -15.06 20.69
N ILE A 352 -6.13 -15.41 20.58
CA ILE A 352 -7.21 -14.62 21.15
C ILE A 352 -7.40 -15.03 22.62
N PHE A 353 -7.74 -14.04 23.44
CA PHE A 353 -8.10 -14.16 24.84
C PHE A 353 -9.46 -13.47 25.04
N VAL A 354 -10.34 -14.07 25.83
CA VAL A 354 -11.62 -13.46 26.18
C VAL A 354 -11.62 -13.04 27.65
N ASN A 355 -12.26 -11.91 27.97
CA ASN A 355 -12.40 -11.45 29.36
C ASN A 355 -13.55 -12.16 30.08
N ASN A 356 -14.58 -12.58 29.33
CA ASN A 356 -15.76 -13.28 29.82
C ASN A 356 -16.03 -14.51 28.97
N ILE A 357 -16.87 -15.43 29.46
CA ILE A 357 -17.33 -16.57 28.65
C ILE A 357 -18.03 -16.03 27.40
N THR A 358 -17.44 -16.26 26.23
CA THR A 358 -17.84 -15.60 24.99
C THR A 358 -18.35 -16.63 23.98
N PRO A 359 -19.56 -16.47 23.43
CA PRO A 359 -20.07 -17.39 22.42
C PRO A 359 -19.28 -17.29 21.12
N ILE A 360 -19.12 -18.43 20.44
CA ILE A 360 -18.60 -18.48 19.07
C ILE A 360 -19.68 -18.99 18.12
N THR A 361 -19.71 -18.44 16.92
CA THR A 361 -20.72 -18.72 15.91
C THR A 361 -20.17 -19.58 14.78
N ALA A 362 -21.03 -20.33 14.08
CA ALA A 362 -20.63 -21.22 12.99
C ALA A 362 -20.10 -20.48 11.75
N THR A 363 -20.41 -19.20 11.63
CA THR A 363 -20.05 -18.33 10.51
C THR A 363 -19.55 -16.99 11.07
N PRO A 364 -18.69 -16.25 10.36
CA PRO A 364 -18.15 -14.95 10.77
C PRO A 364 -19.24 -13.84 10.73
N SER A 365 -20.24 -13.98 11.60
CA SER A 365 -21.40 -13.10 11.69
C SER A 365 -21.95 -13.09 13.11
N ALA A 366 -22.44 -11.92 13.55
CA ALA A 366 -23.09 -11.74 14.84
C ALA A 366 -24.44 -12.48 14.93
N ASP A 367 -25.05 -12.76 13.78
CA ASP A 367 -26.32 -13.48 13.67
C ASP A 367 -26.12 -14.99 13.43
N GLY A 368 -24.87 -15.46 13.40
CA GLY A 368 -24.54 -16.86 13.19
C GLY A 368 -25.00 -17.76 14.35
N ALA A 369 -25.29 -19.03 14.06
CA ALA A 369 -25.66 -20.01 15.09
C ALA A 369 -24.51 -20.23 16.07
N VAL A 370 -24.77 -20.13 17.38
CA VAL A 370 -23.77 -20.37 18.41
C VAL A 370 -23.44 -21.86 18.48
N ILE A 371 -22.17 -22.21 18.29
CA ILE A 371 -21.69 -23.61 18.27
C ILE A 371 -20.75 -23.92 19.43
N GLY A 372 -20.40 -22.93 20.25
CA GLY A 372 -19.62 -23.14 21.46
C GLY A 372 -19.31 -21.86 22.20
N ARG A 373 -18.46 -21.94 23.23
CA ARG A 373 -18.06 -20.81 24.07
C ARG A 373 -16.59 -20.85 24.44
N LEU A 374 -15.90 -19.72 24.27
CA LEU A 374 -14.54 -19.50 24.75
C LEU A 374 -14.55 -19.19 26.25
N GLN A 375 -13.54 -19.69 26.95
CA GLN A 375 -13.34 -19.49 28.38
C GLN A 375 -12.28 -18.40 28.61
N PRO A 376 -12.44 -17.56 29.65
CA PRO A 376 -11.42 -16.58 30.01
C PRO A 376 -10.08 -17.20 30.36
N ASN A 377 -9.00 -16.45 30.12
CA ASN A 377 -7.61 -16.83 30.42
C ASN A 377 -7.08 -18.09 29.69
N ILE A 378 -7.80 -18.60 28.69
CA ILE A 378 -7.30 -19.64 27.79
C ILE A 378 -6.87 -18.97 26.48
N PRO A 379 -5.61 -19.19 26.02
CA PRO A 379 -5.21 -18.74 24.69
C PRO A 379 -5.81 -19.66 23.63
N TYR A 380 -6.50 -19.09 22.64
CA TYR A 380 -6.97 -19.82 21.47
C TYR A 380 -6.19 -19.35 20.24
N ARG A 381 -5.45 -20.25 19.60
CA ARG A 381 -4.72 -19.94 18.36
C ARG A 381 -5.71 -19.47 17.29
N ILE A 382 -5.38 -18.35 16.65
CA ILE A 382 -6.14 -17.86 15.49
C ILE A 382 -5.91 -18.85 14.34
N ALA A 383 -7.00 -19.47 13.88
CA ALA A 383 -6.99 -20.44 12.80
C ALA A 383 -7.47 -19.85 11.47
N ASP A 384 -8.32 -18.83 11.56
CA ASP A 384 -8.90 -18.12 10.43
C ASP A 384 -9.27 -16.70 10.87
N GLU A 385 -9.42 -15.78 9.93
CA GLU A 385 -10.03 -14.47 10.20
C GLU A 385 -10.84 -14.01 8.99
N ASP A 386 -12.07 -13.56 9.24
CA ASP A 386 -12.94 -13.01 8.22
C ASP A 386 -13.78 -11.87 8.82
N SER A 387 -13.70 -10.68 8.22
CA SER A 387 -14.62 -9.57 8.48
C SER A 387 -14.66 -9.11 9.95
N GLY A 388 -13.54 -9.18 10.65
CA GLY A 388 -13.43 -8.86 12.09
C GLY A 388 -13.95 -9.96 13.01
N PHE A 389 -14.11 -11.18 12.50
CA PHE A 389 -14.33 -12.38 13.28
C PHE A 389 -13.12 -13.31 13.19
N TYR A 390 -12.70 -13.83 14.34
CA TYR A 390 -11.55 -14.70 14.46
C TYR A 390 -12.03 -16.14 14.60
N GLY A 391 -11.63 -16.96 13.65
CA GLY A 391 -11.86 -18.40 13.65
C GLY A 391 -10.90 -19.09 14.60
N VAL A 392 -11.44 -19.95 15.46
CA VAL A 392 -10.70 -20.81 16.38
C VAL A 392 -11.25 -22.22 16.34
N TRP A 393 -10.35 -23.21 16.43
CA TRP A 393 -10.74 -24.61 16.53
C TRP A 393 -11.16 -24.95 17.96
N MET A 394 -12.37 -25.49 18.12
CA MET A 394 -12.83 -26.11 19.36
C MET A 394 -13.39 -27.49 19.08
N ASP A 395 -12.86 -28.51 19.75
CA ASP A 395 -13.30 -29.91 19.64
C ASP A 395 -13.41 -30.40 18.19
N GLY A 396 -12.51 -29.94 17.31
CA GLY A 396 -12.46 -30.30 15.89
C GLY A 396 -13.44 -29.54 14.99
N VAL A 397 -14.16 -28.55 15.51
CA VAL A 397 -15.06 -27.66 14.75
C VAL A 397 -14.51 -26.24 14.78
N MET A 398 -14.48 -25.57 13.64
CA MET A 398 -14.10 -24.16 13.56
C MET A 398 -15.31 -23.28 13.92
N GLY A 399 -15.10 -22.32 14.82
CA GLY A 399 -16.09 -21.30 15.13
C GLY A 399 -15.47 -19.92 15.24
N TYR A 400 -16.31 -18.91 15.06
CA TYR A 400 -15.93 -17.53 14.87
C TYR A 400 -16.35 -16.68 16.05
N VAL A 401 -15.48 -15.75 16.48
CA VAL A 401 -15.79 -14.77 17.52
C VAL A 401 -15.45 -13.37 17.06
N SER A 402 -16.35 -12.43 17.31
CA SER A 402 -16.12 -11.03 16.93
C SER A 402 -14.95 -10.44 17.72
N TYR A 403 -14.13 -9.64 17.05
CA TYR A 403 -13.06 -8.81 17.64
C TYR A 403 -13.49 -8.09 18.92
N ARG A 404 -14.78 -7.69 19.00
CA ARG A 404 -15.34 -6.90 20.12
C ARG A 404 -15.30 -7.62 21.46
N PHE A 405 -15.14 -8.93 21.47
CA PHE A 405 -15.18 -9.75 22.68
C PHE A 405 -13.83 -10.36 23.05
N ILE A 406 -12.79 -10.07 22.28
CA ILE A 406 -11.48 -10.67 22.43
C ILE A 406 -10.40 -9.60 22.62
N THR A 407 -9.25 -10.05 23.11
CA THR A 407 -7.97 -9.36 23.02
C THR A 407 -6.99 -10.31 22.35
N ILE A 408 -6.05 -9.79 21.59
CA ILE A 408 -5.11 -10.61 20.83
C ILE A 408 -3.71 -10.35 21.34
N ARG A 409 -2.98 -11.43 21.59
CA ARG A 409 -1.60 -11.36 22.08
C ARG A 409 -0.76 -12.39 21.34
N ARG A 410 0.51 -12.05 21.15
CA ARG A 410 1.49 -13.00 20.64
C ARG A 410 1.67 -14.15 21.64
N LEU A 411 1.76 -15.38 21.13
CA LEU A 411 2.03 -16.60 21.88
C LEU A 411 3.51 -16.76 22.25
#